data_AF-A0A3M1T9Q7-F1
#
_entry.id   AF-A0A3M1T9Q7-F1
#
_cell.length_a   1.000
_cell.length_b   1.000
_cell.length_c   1.000
_cell.angle_alpha   90.00
_cell.angle_beta   90.00
_cell.angle_gamma   90.00
#
_symmetry.space_group_name_H-M   'P 1'
#
loop_
_entity.id
_entity.type
_entity.pdbx_description
1 polymer ?
#
loop_
_entity_poly.entity_id
_entity_poly.type
_entity_poly.pdbx_seq_one_letter_code
_entity_poly.pdbx_strand_id
1 'polypeptide(L)'
;TEPGIVTYEDRLDTRLLRVYPGADGRFQMDDGTVITLSGTELSWRDEPLTRTWTVRISWHLVDADAPSAVEDADGPVPEAPTRGDLEASERAYFYEDGVLWVRLRGPNGRLRLTP
;
A
#
# COMPACT_ATOMS: atom_id res chain seq x y z
N THR A 1 -20.66 -0.21 -7.64
CA THR A 1 -19.57 0.26 -8.52
C THR A 1 -18.33 -0.47 -8.05
N GLU A 2 -17.68 -1.26 -8.91
CA GLU A 2 -16.53 -2.07 -8.49
C GLU A 2 -15.37 -1.15 -8.06
N PRO A 3 -14.90 -1.22 -6.81
CA PRO A 3 -13.69 -0.52 -6.38
C PRO A 3 -12.46 -1.30 -6.87
N GLY A 4 -11.78 -0.76 -7.86
CA GLY A 4 -10.63 -1.42 -8.46
C GLY A 4 -9.36 -1.19 -7.65
N ILE A 5 -8.62 -2.25 -7.35
CA ILE A 5 -7.16 -2.15 -7.36
C ILE A 5 -6.77 -2.17 -8.85
N VAL A 6 -6.37 -1.03 -9.42
CA VAL A 6 -6.46 -0.84 -10.89
C VAL A 6 -5.17 -1.14 -11.66
N THR A 7 -3.97 -1.13 -11.07
CA THR A 7 -2.77 -1.35 -11.91
C THR A 7 -1.57 -1.84 -11.11
N TYR A 8 -0.84 -2.79 -11.70
CA TYR A 8 0.47 -3.25 -11.27
C TYR A 8 1.50 -2.98 -12.39
N GLU A 9 2.69 -2.53 -12.01
CA GLU A 9 3.88 -2.59 -12.85
C GLU A 9 4.93 -3.32 -12.00
N ASP A 10 5.30 -4.53 -12.40
CA ASP A 10 6.44 -5.22 -11.81
C ASP A 10 7.71 -4.66 -12.45
N ARG A 11 8.48 -3.92 -11.66
CA ARG A 11 9.92 -3.74 -11.91
C ARG A 11 10.64 -4.76 -11.04
N LEU A 12 11.82 -5.21 -11.47
CA LEU A 12 12.55 -6.37 -10.90
C LEU A 12 12.41 -6.57 -9.38
N ASP A 13 12.47 -5.50 -8.56
CA ASP A 13 12.32 -5.54 -7.09
C ASP A 13 11.23 -4.60 -6.52
N THR A 14 10.29 -4.11 -7.33
CA THR A 14 9.26 -3.13 -6.90
C THR A 14 7.91 -3.42 -7.53
N ARG A 15 6.87 -3.38 -6.70
CA ARG A 15 5.47 -3.52 -7.10
C ARG A 15 4.70 -2.28 -6.73
N LEU A 16 3.97 -1.75 -7.71
CA LEU A 16 3.05 -0.63 -7.51
C LEU A 16 1.64 -1.15 -7.29
N LEU A 17 0.99 -0.71 -6.21
CA LEU A 17 -0.42 -0.92 -5.90
C LEU A 17 -1.14 0.42 -5.93
N ARG A 18 -2.21 0.51 -6.71
CA ARG A 18 -3.10 1.68 -6.69
C ARG A 18 -4.44 1.28 -6.11
N VAL A 19 -4.81 1.94 -5.02
CA VAL A 19 -5.99 1.65 -4.21
C VAL A 19 -6.96 2.82 -4.33
N TYR A 20 -8.19 2.51 -4.74
CA TYR A 20 -9.31 3.44 -4.73
C TYR A 20 -10.30 3.01 -3.65
N PRO A 21 -10.56 3.84 -2.64
CA PRO A 21 -11.57 3.58 -1.63
C PRO A 21 -12.96 3.60 -2.27
N GLY A 22 -13.82 2.69 -1.86
CA GLY A 22 -15.19 2.62 -2.35
C GLY A 22 -15.90 1.31 -2.09
N ALA A 23 -15.18 0.19 -1.98
CA ALA A 23 -15.69 -1.05 -1.39
C ALA A 23 -14.55 -2.05 -1.14
N ASP A 24 -14.86 -3.06 -0.34
CA ASP A 24 -13.97 -4.17 -0.05
C ASP A 24 -13.72 -5.02 -1.31
N GLY A 25 -12.55 -5.65 -1.38
CA GLY A 25 -12.18 -6.44 -2.54
C GLY A 25 -11.07 -7.43 -2.23
N ARG A 26 -11.05 -8.54 -2.97
CA ARG A 26 -9.96 -9.52 -2.96
C ARG A 26 -9.50 -9.76 -4.39
N PHE A 27 -8.21 -9.64 -4.61
CA PHE A 27 -7.57 -9.82 -5.90
C PHE A 27 -6.45 -10.86 -5.76
N GLN A 28 -6.29 -11.71 -6.77
CA GLN A 28 -5.18 -12.66 -6.85
C GLN A 28 -4.40 -12.39 -8.13
N MET A 29 -3.08 -12.32 -8.00
CA MET A 29 -2.13 -12.10 -9.09
C MET A 29 -1.69 -13.42 -9.72
N ASP A 30 -1.15 -13.32 -10.94
CA ASP A 30 -0.63 -14.47 -11.70
C ASP A 30 0.54 -15.18 -10.99
N ASP A 31 1.27 -14.46 -10.14
CA ASP A 31 2.38 -15.00 -9.34
C ASP A 31 1.93 -15.65 -8.02
N GLY A 32 0.62 -15.70 -7.77
CA GLY A 32 0.03 -16.25 -6.55
C GLY A 32 -0.21 -15.24 -5.44
N THR A 33 0.24 -13.98 -5.58
CA THR A 33 0.01 -12.93 -4.57
C THR A 33 -1.48 -12.66 -4.39
N VAL A 34 -1.95 -12.65 -3.16
CA VAL A 34 -3.32 -12.28 -2.80
C VAL A 34 -3.32 -10.92 -2.14
N ILE A 35 -4.15 -10.00 -2.64
CA ILE A 35 -4.36 -8.67 -2.08
C ILE A 35 -5.81 -8.57 -1.60
N THR A 36 -6.01 -8.07 -0.39
CA THR A 36 -7.34 -7.87 0.21
C THR A 36 -7.46 -6.43 0.72
N LEU A 37 -8.50 -5.73 0.30
CA LEU A 37 -8.92 -4.43 0.80
C LEU A 37 -10.20 -4.62 1.62
N SER A 38 -10.20 -4.15 2.86
CA SER A 38 -11.33 -4.23 3.79
C SER A 38 -11.44 -2.93 4.58
N GLY A 39 -12.33 -2.03 4.18
CA GLY A 39 -12.48 -0.70 4.77
C GLY A 39 -11.19 0.12 4.66
N THR A 40 -10.57 0.41 5.81
CA THR A 40 -9.29 1.15 5.92
C THR A 40 -8.07 0.23 6.05
N GLU A 41 -8.25 -1.07 5.84
CA GLU A 41 -7.17 -2.06 5.86
C GLU A 41 -6.87 -2.60 4.47
N LEU A 42 -5.60 -2.59 4.08
CA LEU A 42 -5.05 -3.28 2.93
C LEU A 42 -4.11 -4.37 3.43
N SER A 43 -4.21 -5.58 2.90
CA SER A 43 -3.26 -6.65 3.15
C SER A 43 -2.83 -7.30 1.85
N TRP A 44 -1.58 -7.75 1.79
CA TRP A 44 -1.06 -8.54 0.69
C TRP A 44 -0.23 -9.69 1.23
N ARG A 45 -0.35 -10.81 0.54
CA ARG A 45 0.39 -12.01 0.86
C ARG A 45 0.91 -12.68 -0.40
N ASP A 46 2.22 -12.87 -0.47
CA ASP A 46 2.85 -13.68 -1.49
C ASP A 46 2.87 -15.15 -1.04
N GLU A 47 2.38 -16.06 -1.89
CA GLU A 47 2.53 -17.49 -1.66
C GLU A 47 3.01 -18.17 -2.96
N PRO A 48 4.22 -18.79 -2.99
CA PRO A 48 5.21 -18.92 -1.91
C PRO A 48 6.07 -17.65 -1.69
N LEU A 49 6.49 -17.44 -0.43
CA LEU A 49 7.40 -16.35 -0.01
C LEU A 49 8.81 -16.54 -0.59
N THR A 50 8.97 -16.18 -1.85
CA THR A 50 10.22 -16.48 -2.58
C THR A 50 11.15 -15.28 -2.67
N ARG A 51 10.69 -14.07 -2.33
CA ARG A 51 11.38 -12.81 -2.62
C ARG A 51 10.99 -11.72 -1.62
N THR A 52 11.90 -10.78 -1.38
CA THR A 52 11.59 -9.50 -0.71
C THR A 52 11.53 -8.41 -1.77
N TRP A 53 10.44 -7.65 -1.82
CA TRP A 53 10.25 -6.57 -2.79
C TRP A 53 9.76 -5.30 -2.09
N THR A 54 9.84 -4.18 -2.82
CA THR A 54 9.31 -2.90 -2.38
C THR A 54 7.88 -2.75 -2.85
N VAL A 55 6.93 -2.63 -1.92
CA VAL A 55 5.54 -2.24 -2.22
C VAL A 55 5.48 -0.72 -2.26
N ARG A 56 4.96 -0.16 -3.35
CA ARG A 56 4.57 1.24 -3.43
C ARG A 56 3.05 1.30 -3.50
N ILE A 57 2.41 1.93 -2.53
CA ILE A 57 0.95 2.03 -2.45
C ILE A 57 0.58 3.49 -2.74
N SER A 58 -0.40 3.69 -3.61
CA SER A 58 -1.06 4.98 -3.82
C SER A 58 -2.54 4.83 -3.47
N TRP A 59 -2.97 5.42 -2.36
CA TRP A 59 -4.35 5.33 -1.86
C TRP A 59 -5.05 6.69 -2.01
N HIS A 60 -6.05 6.76 -2.88
CA HIS A 60 -6.77 7.99 -3.21
C HIS A 60 -7.93 8.25 -2.23
N LEU A 61 -7.77 9.03 -1.17
CA LEU A 61 -8.78 9.16 -0.12
C LEU A 61 -10.05 9.90 -0.60
N VAL A 62 -11.24 9.43 -0.16
CA VAL A 62 -12.54 10.01 -0.55
C VAL A 62 -12.74 11.39 0.08
N ASP A 63 -12.42 11.49 1.36
CA ASP A 63 -12.31 12.73 2.10
C ASP A 63 -10.82 13.09 2.10
N ALA A 64 -10.47 14.25 1.56
CA ALA A 64 -9.09 14.68 1.34
C ALA A 64 -8.35 15.04 2.65
N ASP A 65 -8.65 14.32 3.73
CA ASP A 65 -7.95 14.42 5.00
C ASP A 65 -6.81 13.41 5.03
N ALA A 66 -5.66 13.83 5.54
CA ALA A 66 -4.55 12.93 5.78
C ALA A 66 -4.93 11.92 6.87
N PRO A 67 -4.51 10.64 6.76
CA PRO A 67 -4.73 9.69 7.85
C PRO A 67 -3.97 10.16 9.10
N SER A 68 -4.58 10.02 10.28
CA SER A 68 -3.94 10.37 11.55
C SER A 68 -2.84 9.38 11.96
N ALA A 69 -2.90 8.15 11.43
CA ALA A 69 -1.85 7.15 11.55
C ALA A 69 -1.87 6.16 10.40
N VAL A 70 -0.67 5.66 10.07
CA VAL A 70 -0.44 4.57 9.13
C VAL A 70 0.30 3.47 9.88
N GLU A 71 -0.22 2.25 9.89
CA GLU A 71 0.37 1.12 10.61
C GLU A 71 0.55 -0.08 9.68
N ASP A 72 1.63 -0.84 9.89
CA ASP A 72 1.84 -2.13 9.24
C ASP A 72 1.86 -3.30 10.24
N ALA A 73 2.43 -4.44 9.84
CA ALA A 73 2.58 -5.59 10.72
C ALA A 73 3.57 -5.34 11.87
N ASP A 74 4.54 -4.45 11.67
CA ASP A 74 5.63 -4.15 12.60
C ASP A 74 5.32 -2.92 13.47
N GLY A 75 4.25 -2.18 13.17
CA GLY A 75 3.72 -1.09 13.98
C GLY A 75 3.53 0.21 13.20
N PRO A 76 3.63 1.40 13.85
CA PRO A 76 3.48 2.69 13.19
C PRO A 76 4.52 2.88 12.08
N VAL A 77 4.08 3.25 10.88
CA VAL A 77 4.91 3.60 9.74
C VAL A 77 5.26 5.09 9.86
N PRO A 78 6.53 5.51 9.79
CA PRO A 78 6.90 6.91 9.92
C PRO A 78 6.47 7.71 8.70
N GLU A 79 6.08 8.97 8.92
CA GLU A 79 5.86 9.94 7.85
C GLU A 79 7.19 10.44 7.30
N ALA A 80 7.32 10.47 5.98
CA ALA A 80 8.41 11.08 5.24
C ALA A 80 8.11 12.57 5.04
N PRO A 81 9.08 13.49 5.26
CA PRO A 81 8.85 14.92 5.07
C PRO A 81 8.57 15.31 3.62
N THR A 82 9.16 14.58 2.67
CA THR A 82 8.98 14.79 1.24
C THR A 82 8.80 13.47 0.51
N ARG A 83 8.28 13.56 -0.71
CA ARG A 83 8.27 12.43 -1.64
C ARG A 83 9.67 11.89 -1.95
N GLY A 84 10.70 12.74 -1.93
CA GLY A 84 12.08 12.29 -2.11
C GLY A 84 12.56 11.40 -0.95
N ASP A 85 12.20 11.76 0.28
CA ASP A 85 12.54 10.98 1.48
C ASP A 85 11.81 9.63 1.50
N LEU A 86 10.56 9.60 1.02
CA LEU A 86 9.82 8.34 0.81
C LEU A 86 10.56 7.40 -0.15
N GLU A 87 11.02 7.91 -1.31
CA GLU A 87 11.75 7.11 -2.30
C GLU A 87 13.17 6.70 -1.86
N ALA A 88 13.68 7.28 -0.77
CA ALA A 88 14.93 6.85 -0.13
C ALA A 88 14.71 5.84 1.01
N SER A 89 13.50 5.76 1.58
CA SER A 89 13.18 4.92 2.73
C SER A 89 12.74 3.50 2.36
N GLU A 90 13.11 2.49 3.16
CA GLU A 90 12.54 1.14 3.02
C GLU A 90 11.15 1.01 3.65
N ARG A 91 10.76 1.97 4.51
CA ARG A 91 9.52 1.97 5.30
C ARG A 91 9.13 3.39 5.66
N ALA A 92 8.19 3.97 4.93
CA ALA A 92 7.63 5.29 5.23
C ALA A 92 6.30 5.53 4.49
N TYR A 93 5.58 6.58 4.87
CA TYR A 93 4.46 7.12 4.09
C TYR A 93 4.62 8.62 3.83
N PHE A 94 3.94 9.15 2.82
CA PHE A 94 3.88 10.57 2.49
C PHE A 94 2.48 10.89 1.98
N TYR A 95 1.87 11.97 2.45
CA TYR A 95 0.54 12.38 2.03
C TYR A 95 0.59 13.69 1.24
N GLU A 96 -0.01 13.70 0.06
CA GLU A 96 -0.05 14.89 -0.81
C GLU A 96 -1.32 14.84 -1.67
N ASP A 97 -2.06 15.95 -1.71
CA ASP A 97 -3.20 16.18 -2.61
C ASP A 97 -4.23 15.04 -2.65
N GLY A 98 -4.64 14.53 -1.49
CA GLY A 98 -5.65 13.45 -1.42
C GLY A 98 -5.10 12.06 -1.71
N VAL A 99 -3.78 11.91 -1.89
CA VAL A 99 -3.13 10.62 -2.17
C VAL A 99 -2.13 10.29 -1.08
N LEU A 100 -2.35 9.16 -0.42
CA LEU A 100 -1.38 8.56 0.47
C LEU A 100 -0.41 7.67 -0.32
N TRP A 101 0.86 8.03 -0.30
CA TRP A 101 1.96 7.24 -0.83
C TRP A 101 2.60 6.45 0.31
N VAL A 102 2.71 5.13 0.17
CA VAL A 102 3.38 4.28 1.18
C VAL A 102 4.43 3.44 0.51
N ARG A 103 5.59 3.30 1.15
CA ARG A 103 6.65 2.42 0.74
C ARG A 103 6.99 1.45 1.86
N LEU A 104 6.95 0.15 1.56
CA LEU A 104 7.25 -0.93 2.51
C LEU A 104 8.11 -1.99 1.83
N ARG A 105 9.14 -2.47 2.52
CA ARG A 105 9.97 -3.59 2.08
C ARG A 105 9.60 -4.85 2.84
N GLY A 106 9.15 -5.88 2.13
CA GLY A 106 8.78 -7.14 2.77
C GLY A 106 8.17 -8.14 1.80
N PRO A 107 8.11 -9.43 2.17
CA PRO A 107 7.48 -10.45 1.35
C PRO A 107 5.95 -10.46 1.51
N ASN A 108 5.42 -9.92 2.61
CA ASN A 108 4.01 -9.75 2.93
C ASN A 108 3.83 -8.41 3.62
N GLY A 109 2.58 -7.97 3.76
CA GLY A 109 2.29 -6.94 4.73
C GLY A 109 0.82 -6.62 4.86
N ARG A 110 0.60 -5.71 5.79
CA ARG A 110 -0.69 -5.11 6.10
C ARG A 110 -0.46 -3.62 6.20
N LEU A 111 -1.45 -2.84 5.84
CA LEU A 111 -1.50 -1.41 6.00
C LEU A 111 -2.87 -1.07 6.57
N ARG A 112 -2.91 -0.40 7.73
CA ARG A 112 -4.13 0.10 8.35
C ARG A 112 -4.06 1.61 8.41
N LEU A 113 -5.13 2.27 7.98
CA LEU A 113 -5.32 3.70 8.14
C LEU A 113 -6.25 3.98 9.31
N THR A 114 -5.85 4.95 10.14
CA THR A 114 -6.72 5.57 11.14
C THR A 114 -7.20 6.91 10.58
N PRO A 115 -8.52 7.19 10.56
CA PRO A 115 -9.04 8.51 10.18
C PRO A 115 -8.54 9.61 11.12
#